data_AF-T1K300-F1
#
_entry.id   AF-T1K300-F1
#
_cell.length_a   1.000
_cell.length_b   1.000
_cell.length_c   1.000
_cell.angle_alpha   90.00
_cell.angle_beta   90.00
_cell.angle_gamma   90.00
#
_symmetry.space_group_name_H-M   'P 1'
#
loop_
_entity.id
_entity.type
_entity.pdbx_description
1 polymer ?
#
loop_
_entity_poly.entity_id
_entity_poly.type
_entity_poly.pdbx_seq_one_letter_code
_entity_poly.pdbx_strand_id
1 'polypeptide(L)'
;MKEDHRALTNTYAFDPSDTGTAILGYKSGDLDKVCQHFLNGYCKYGESCVYKHLKNDQMDSLDTEEVLIDTFQSELVKVGMSLKAIVTECLSPYSLYVKPTEDIFLEQNFESRVGAHYDFIDPTLENYLNLTKEMTDFYRRAENKENFLIYPAIGSLVAARSDSVFFRGRVIDMSYDEDELHIMNIDTGVELMVDRREVLSLKPKFATLPPAAVHCAVNVPRGISITDQVMDNFRDLILHKRFRVQFVDKDMEDRYKINLFNRDGEPFVIDWDLL
;
A
#
# COMPACT_ATOMS: atom_id res chain seq x y z
N MET A 1 -30.05 0.15 -37.69
CA MET A 1 -29.60 0.63 -36.37
C MET A 1 -30.21 -0.25 -35.31
N LYS A 2 -29.57 -1.41 -35.11
CA LYS A 2 -29.72 -2.27 -33.93
C LYS A 2 -28.39 -2.14 -33.19
N GLU A 3 -28.43 -2.39 -31.88
CA GLU A 3 -27.31 -2.40 -30.92
C GLU A 3 -27.16 -1.10 -30.14
N ASP A 4 -27.92 -1.00 -29.04
CA ASP A 4 -27.54 -0.31 -27.81
C ASP A 4 -28.47 -0.75 -26.66
N HIS A 5 -28.47 -2.06 -26.37
CA HIS A 5 -29.31 -2.65 -25.31
C HIS A 5 -28.50 -3.41 -24.25
N ARG A 6 -27.19 -3.21 -24.14
CA ARG A 6 -26.38 -3.84 -23.08
C ARG A 6 -25.20 -2.95 -22.66
N ALA A 7 -25.49 -1.81 -22.05
CA ALA A 7 -24.53 -1.18 -21.14
C ALA A 7 -24.66 -1.86 -19.77
N LEU A 8 -23.57 -2.44 -19.26
CA LEU A 8 -23.48 -3.15 -17.98
C LEU A 8 -23.56 -2.21 -16.75
N THR A 9 -23.79 -0.91 -16.95
CA THR A 9 -23.96 0.08 -15.89
C THR A 9 -25.41 0.36 -15.50
N ASN A 10 -26.38 -0.25 -16.17
CA ASN A 10 -27.79 -0.13 -15.78
C ASN A 10 -28.16 -1.19 -14.74
N THR A 11 -27.76 -0.98 -13.49
CA THR A 11 -28.30 -1.75 -12.36
C THR A 11 -29.67 -1.21 -11.94
N TYR A 12 -30.65 -1.21 -12.85
CA TYR A 12 -32.07 -1.21 -12.44
C TYR A 12 -32.45 -2.64 -12.07
N ALA A 13 -31.83 -3.15 -11.02
CA ALA A 13 -32.25 -4.40 -10.39
C ALA A 13 -33.57 -4.12 -9.65
N PHE A 14 -34.67 -4.18 -10.40
CA PHE A 14 -36.02 -4.15 -9.84
C PHE A 14 -36.24 -5.47 -9.09
N ASP A 15 -36.20 -5.42 -7.76
CA ASP A 15 -36.53 -6.54 -6.90
C ASP A 15 -37.98 -6.37 -6.42
N PRO A 16 -38.94 -7.15 -6.98
CA PRO A 16 -40.35 -7.05 -6.62
C PRO A 16 -40.67 -7.59 -5.21
N SER A 17 -39.68 -8.14 -4.49
CA SER A 17 -39.86 -8.68 -3.14
C SER A 17 -39.65 -7.64 -2.01
N ASP A 18 -39.10 -6.47 -2.32
CA ASP A 18 -38.92 -5.38 -1.36
C ASP A 18 -40.13 -4.45 -1.36
N THR A 19 -40.94 -4.55 -0.30
CA THR A 19 -42.13 -3.73 -0.07
C THR A 19 -41.83 -2.23 0.01
N GLY A 20 -40.60 -1.81 0.36
CA GLY A 20 -40.19 -0.41 0.36
C GLY A 20 -40.00 0.15 -1.06
N THR A 21 -39.31 -0.60 -1.91
CA THR A 21 -39.06 -0.24 -3.33
C THR A 21 -40.37 -0.18 -4.14
N ALA A 22 -41.35 -1.03 -3.83
CA ALA A 22 -42.64 -1.04 -4.51
C ALA A 22 -43.53 0.18 -4.21
N ILE A 23 -43.35 0.83 -3.05
CA ILE A 23 -44.15 2.00 -2.63
C ILE A 23 -43.44 3.31 -3.01
N LEU A 24 -42.12 3.38 -2.84
CA LEU A 24 -41.35 4.62 -3.00
C LEU A 24 -40.62 4.72 -4.35
N GLY A 25 -40.41 3.59 -5.04
CA GLY A 25 -39.73 3.55 -6.33
C GLY A 25 -38.19 3.72 -6.26
N TYR A 26 -37.60 3.78 -5.07
CA TYR A 26 -36.14 3.86 -4.85
C TYR A 26 -35.74 3.13 -3.56
N LYS A 27 -34.46 2.67 -3.47
CA LYS A 27 -33.93 2.06 -2.23
C LYS A 27 -33.42 3.14 -1.29
N SER A 28 -33.54 2.94 0.02
CA SER A 28 -33.11 3.92 1.04
C SER A 28 -31.63 4.31 0.96
N GLY A 29 -30.77 3.45 0.40
CA GLY A 29 -29.35 3.74 0.14
C GLY A 29 -29.09 4.56 -1.14
N ASP A 30 -30.11 4.82 -1.96
CA ASP A 30 -29.99 5.63 -3.18
C ASP A 30 -30.18 7.13 -2.94
N LEU A 31 -30.61 7.53 -1.74
CA LEU A 31 -30.87 8.93 -1.36
C LEU A 31 -29.60 9.80 -1.35
N ASP A 32 -28.42 9.20 -1.21
CA ASP A 32 -27.15 9.91 -1.26
C ASP A 32 -26.58 10.08 -2.67
N LYS A 33 -27.22 9.51 -3.70
CA LYS A 33 -26.76 9.59 -5.09
C LYS A 33 -27.07 10.95 -5.72
N VAL A 34 -26.18 11.38 -6.62
CA VAL A 34 -26.33 12.62 -7.39
C VAL A 34 -27.35 12.43 -8.52
N CYS A 35 -28.23 13.40 -8.72
CA CYS A 35 -29.24 13.37 -9.77
C CYS A 35 -28.61 13.58 -11.16
N GLN A 36 -28.50 12.52 -11.94
CA GLN A 36 -27.95 12.57 -13.29
C GLN A 36 -28.73 13.49 -14.24
N HIS A 37 -30.04 13.65 -14.05
CA HIS A 37 -30.85 14.56 -14.87
C HIS A 37 -30.53 16.03 -14.58
N PHE A 38 -30.29 16.37 -13.30
CA PHE A 38 -29.89 17.72 -12.92
C PHE A 38 -28.49 18.07 -13.43
N LEU A 39 -27.55 17.11 -13.37
CA LEU A 39 -26.20 17.25 -13.94
C LEU A 39 -26.24 17.52 -15.45
N ASN A 40 -27.18 16.90 -16.17
CA ASN A 40 -27.41 17.15 -17.60
C ASN A 40 -28.20 18.45 -17.88
N GLY A 41 -28.38 19.31 -16.87
CA GLY A 41 -28.93 20.65 -17.01
C GLY A 41 -30.43 20.80 -16.71
N TYR A 42 -31.17 19.70 -16.49
CA TYR A 42 -32.60 19.79 -16.18
C TYR A 42 -33.16 18.54 -15.47
N CYS A 43 -33.65 18.73 -14.25
CA CYS A 43 -34.42 17.70 -13.53
C CYS A 43 -35.90 18.08 -13.46
N LYS A 44 -36.77 17.20 -13.95
CA LYS A 44 -38.24 17.37 -13.95
C LYS A 44 -38.87 17.45 -12.55
N TYR A 45 -38.15 17.00 -11.51
CA TYR A 45 -38.60 17.00 -10.12
C TYR A 45 -38.14 18.22 -9.32
N GLY A 46 -37.28 19.08 -9.89
CA GLY A 46 -36.83 20.32 -9.25
C GLY A 46 -36.32 20.12 -7.82
N GLU A 47 -36.72 21.00 -6.91
CA GLU A 47 -36.36 20.92 -5.48
C GLU A 47 -37.03 19.76 -4.73
N SER A 48 -37.98 19.07 -5.35
CA SER A 48 -38.63 17.87 -4.80
C SER A 48 -37.95 16.57 -5.23
N CYS A 49 -36.77 16.64 -5.87
CA CYS A 49 -36.02 15.46 -6.25
C CYS A 49 -35.39 14.80 -5.01
N VAL A 50 -35.51 13.48 -4.92
CA VAL A 50 -34.93 12.68 -3.82
C VAL A 50 -33.41 12.49 -3.93
N TYR A 51 -32.82 12.85 -5.08
CA TYR A 51 -31.40 12.76 -5.37
C TYR A 51 -30.72 14.13 -5.25
N LYS A 52 -29.44 14.17 -4.88
CA LYS A 52 -28.71 15.43 -4.66
C LYS A 52 -28.54 16.22 -5.96
N HIS A 53 -28.89 17.51 -5.94
CA HIS A 53 -28.71 18.46 -7.03
C HIS A 53 -27.50 19.35 -6.73
N LEU A 54 -26.40 19.13 -7.44
CA LEU A 54 -25.11 19.79 -7.18
C LEU A 54 -24.73 20.63 -8.40
N LYS A 55 -24.27 21.87 -8.16
CA LYS A 55 -23.80 22.77 -9.24
C LYS A 55 -22.37 22.37 -9.61
N ASN A 56 -21.96 22.57 -10.86
CA ASN A 56 -20.63 22.18 -11.37
C ASN A 56 -19.46 22.61 -10.46
N ASP A 57 -19.55 23.76 -9.80
CA ASP A 57 -18.51 24.27 -8.88
C ASP A 57 -18.42 23.51 -7.53
N GLN A 58 -19.34 22.57 -7.27
CA GLN A 58 -19.36 21.68 -6.10
C GLN A 58 -19.15 20.20 -6.49
N MET A 59 -18.76 19.93 -7.73
CA MET A 59 -18.56 18.56 -8.24
C MET A 59 -17.17 17.99 -7.88
N ASP A 60 -16.19 18.86 -7.63
CA ASP A 60 -14.85 18.48 -7.16
C ASP A 60 -14.82 17.89 -5.72
N SER A 61 -15.94 17.92 -5.00
CA SER A 61 -15.99 17.58 -3.57
C SER A 61 -16.88 16.39 -3.20
N LEU A 62 -17.24 15.53 -4.15
CA LEU A 62 -18.28 14.50 -3.90
C LEU A 62 -17.75 13.09 -3.74
N ASP A 63 -16.63 12.77 -4.38
CA ASP A 63 -16.00 11.46 -4.26
C ASP A 63 -14.58 11.65 -3.70
N THR A 64 -14.49 12.21 -2.50
CA THR A 64 -13.23 12.24 -1.74
C THR A 64 -13.20 11.05 -0.79
N GLU A 65 -12.37 10.05 -1.08
CA GLU A 65 -12.06 9.00 -0.11
C GLU A 65 -10.82 9.39 0.70
N GLU A 66 -10.93 9.34 2.02
CA GLU A 66 -9.79 9.51 2.90
C GLU A 66 -8.82 8.33 2.73
N VAL A 67 -7.60 8.63 2.29
CA VAL A 67 -6.54 7.63 2.10
C VAL A 67 -5.48 7.76 3.19
N LEU A 68 -5.02 6.62 3.70
CA LEU A 68 -3.83 6.58 4.55
C LEU A 68 -2.60 6.68 3.65
N ILE A 69 -1.66 7.58 3.95
CA ILE A 69 -0.42 7.75 3.17
C ILE A 69 0.84 7.38 3.97
N ASP A 70 0.91 7.80 5.25
CA ASP A 70 2.14 7.63 6.04
C ASP A 70 1.90 7.66 7.55
N THR A 71 0.96 6.86 8.05
CA THR A 71 0.54 6.88 9.46
C THR A 71 1.46 6.11 10.41
N PHE A 72 2.70 5.80 10.04
CA PHE A 72 3.58 5.01 10.89
C PHE A 72 4.20 5.88 11.98
N GLN A 73 3.94 5.50 13.24
CA GLN A 73 4.28 6.32 14.41
C GLN A 73 5.79 6.45 14.66
N SER A 74 6.60 5.54 14.11
CA SER A 74 8.04 5.49 14.35
C SER A 74 8.78 4.80 13.21
N GLU A 75 10.01 5.23 12.92
CA GLU A 75 10.92 4.46 12.07
C GLU A 75 11.34 3.15 12.76
N LEU A 76 11.47 2.08 11.97
CA LEU A 76 11.89 0.77 12.47
C LEU A 76 13.37 0.73 12.87
N VAL A 77 14.20 1.54 12.21
CA VAL A 77 15.65 1.60 12.43
C VAL A 77 16.11 3.06 12.52
N LYS A 78 17.34 3.29 12.99
CA LYS A 78 17.98 4.60 13.10
C LYS A 78 19.42 4.50 12.63
N VAL A 79 19.98 5.63 12.21
CA VAL A 79 21.42 5.75 11.92
C VAL A 79 22.24 5.33 13.15
N GLY A 80 23.29 4.53 12.91
CA GLY A 80 24.14 3.92 13.93
C GLY A 80 23.68 2.53 14.40
N MET A 81 22.44 2.12 14.11
CA MET A 81 21.96 0.77 14.46
C MET A 81 22.64 -0.30 13.61
N SER A 82 22.73 -1.51 14.17
CA SER A 82 23.16 -2.71 13.45
C SER A 82 22.32 -3.91 13.84
N LEU A 83 21.83 -4.66 12.85
CA LEU A 83 20.96 -5.81 13.06
C LEU A 83 21.14 -6.88 11.99
N LYS A 84 20.63 -8.08 12.23
CA LYS A 84 20.55 -9.15 11.24
C LYS A 84 19.35 -8.94 10.33
N ALA A 85 19.57 -8.88 9.03
CA ALA A 85 18.52 -8.75 8.04
C ALA A 85 18.73 -9.69 6.85
N ILE A 86 17.65 -9.89 6.09
CA ILE A 86 17.67 -10.52 4.77
C ILE A 86 17.40 -9.47 3.71
N VAL A 87 18.09 -9.53 2.58
CA VAL A 87 17.76 -8.72 1.40
C VAL A 87 16.54 -9.33 0.73
N THR A 88 15.45 -8.60 0.66
CA THR A 88 14.16 -9.09 0.15
C THR A 88 13.89 -8.64 -1.28
N GLU A 89 14.38 -7.47 -1.67
CA GLU A 89 14.29 -6.94 -3.04
C GLU A 89 15.55 -6.14 -3.39
N CYS A 90 15.95 -6.14 -4.66
CA CYS A 90 17.16 -5.47 -5.14
C CYS A 90 16.94 -4.85 -6.53
N LEU A 91 16.49 -3.59 -6.57
CA LEU A 91 16.29 -2.86 -7.81
C LEU A 91 17.62 -2.36 -8.40
N SER A 92 18.56 -1.96 -7.54
CA SER A 92 19.93 -1.58 -7.90
C SER A 92 20.82 -1.52 -6.65
N PRO A 93 22.15 -1.35 -6.80
CA PRO A 93 23.03 -0.98 -5.69
C PRO A 93 22.59 0.25 -4.90
N TYR A 94 21.86 1.17 -5.54
CA TYR A 94 21.38 2.40 -4.92
C TYR A 94 19.96 2.27 -4.36
N SER A 95 19.29 1.14 -4.59
CA SER A 95 17.90 0.92 -4.22
C SER A 95 17.64 -0.57 -3.99
N LEU A 96 17.72 -0.99 -2.74
CA LEU A 96 17.40 -2.35 -2.30
C LEU A 96 16.67 -2.31 -0.96
N TYR A 97 15.98 -3.39 -0.64
CA TYR A 97 15.23 -3.49 0.62
C TYR A 97 15.78 -4.61 1.49
N VAL A 98 15.97 -4.28 2.77
CA VAL A 98 16.34 -5.25 3.79
C VAL A 98 15.20 -5.40 4.79
N LYS A 99 14.97 -6.62 5.24
CA LYS A 99 13.98 -6.94 6.29
C LYS A 99 14.69 -7.51 7.51
N PRO A 100 14.49 -6.95 8.72
CA PRO A 100 15.03 -7.52 9.94
C PRO A 100 14.63 -8.98 10.13
N THR A 101 15.56 -9.76 10.70
CA THR A 101 15.40 -11.20 11.00
C THR A 101 15.64 -11.51 12.48
N GLU A 102 15.58 -10.48 13.30
CA GLU A 102 15.61 -10.50 14.75
C GLU A 102 14.67 -9.42 15.28
N ASP A 103 14.23 -9.56 16.53
CA ASP A 103 13.28 -8.61 17.12
C ASP A 103 13.94 -7.25 17.34
N ILE A 104 13.16 -6.19 17.08
CA ILE A 104 13.56 -4.81 17.32
C ILE A 104 12.70 -4.25 18.44
N PHE A 105 13.36 -3.75 19.48
CA PHE A 105 12.71 -3.06 20.58
C PHE A 105 12.99 -1.57 20.42
N LEU A 106 11.96 -0.80 20.09
CA LEU A 106 12.09 0.64 19.91
C LEU A 106 12.10 1.32 21.29
N GLU A 107 13.14 2.12 21.57
CA GLU A 107 13.20 2.91 22.80
C GLU A 107 12.05 3.93 22.82
N GLN A 108 11.20 3.85 23.86
CA GLN A 108 10.06 4.74 24.03
C GLN A 108 10.51 6.11 24.55
N ASN A 109 10.18 7.19 23.83
CA ASN A 109 9.99 8.48 24.46
C ASN A 109 8.53 8.53 24.96
N PHE A 110 8.35 8.44 26.27
CA PHE A 110 7.07 8.50 26.97
C PHE A 110 6.41 9.90 26.89
N GLU A 111 6.19 10.44 25.70
CA GLU A 111 5.44 11.69 25.51
C GLU A 111 4.39 11.59 24.40
N SER A 112 3.56 10.54 24.44
CA SER A 112 2.32 10.52 23.66
C SER A 112 1.27 11.36 24.37
N ARG A 113 1.31 12.66 24.05
CA ARG A 113 0.19 13.59 24.18
C ARG A 113 -1.02 13.02 23.42
N VAL A 114 -2.08 12.69 24.16
CA VAL A 114 -3.52 12.71 23.82
C VAL A 114 -3.93 12.30 22.38
N GLY A 115 -4.73 11.24 22.23
CA GLY A 115 -5.71 11.19 21.14
C GLY A 115 -6.32 9.84 20.76
N ALA A 116 -5.55 8.77 20.65
CA ALA A 116 -6.06 7.46 20.25
C ALA A 116 -5.25 6.34 20.92
N HIS A 117 -5.90 5.62 21.84
CA HIS A 117 -5.38 4.41 22.48
C HIS A 117 -5.31 3.26 21.46
N TYR A 118 -4.31 3.27 20.59
CA TYR A 118 -3.79 2.02 20.06
C TYR A 118 -2.56 1.70 20.90
N ASP A 119 -2.62 0.60 21.65
CA ASP A 119 -1.48 0.12 22.42
C ASP A 119 -0.30 -0.02 21.47
N PHE A 120 0.84 0.58 21.85
CA PHE A 120 2.06 0.48 21.08
C PHE A 120 2.45 -1.00 20.97
N ILE A 121 2.54 -1.51 19.75
CA ILE A 121 2.90 -2.92 19.48
C ILE A 121 4.38 -2.92 19.09
N ASP A 122 5.20 -3.63 19.85
CA ASP A 122 6.61 -3.82 19.51
C ASP A 122 6.75 -4.50 18.14
N PRO A 123 7.65 -4.04 17.25
CA PRO A 123 7.86 -4.62 15.91
C PRO A 123 8.67 -5.92 15.97
N THR A 124 8.17 -6.92 16.69
CA THR A 124 8.74 -8.26 16.74
C THR A 124 8.39 -9.06 15.49
N LEU A 125 9.19 -10.07 15.16
CA LEU A 125 8.93 -10.97 14.03
C LEU A 125 7.57 -11.66 14.16
N GLU A 126 7.19 -12.02 15.39
CA GLU A 126 5.90 -12.63 15.70
C GLU A 126 4.74 -11.67 15.44
N ASN A 127 4.86 -10.39 15.83
CA ASN A 127 3.81 -9.41 15.61
C ASN A 127 3.57 -9.11 14.13
N TYR A 128 4.63 -9.06 13.30
CA TYR A 128 4.48 -8.96 11.84
C TYR A 128 3.79 -10.19 11.23
N LEU A 129 4.10 -11.39 11.72
CA LEU A 129 3.46 -12.62 11.27
C LEU A 129 1.97 -12.64 11.65
N ASN A 130 1.66 -12.29 12.90
CA ASN A 130 0.28 -12.20 13.40
C ASN A 130 -0.51 -11.15 12.63
N LEU A 131 0.07 -9.97 12.39
CA LEU A 131 -0.54 -8.91 11.58
C LEU A 131 -0.95 -9.41 10.19
N THR A 132 -0.05 -10.09 9.49
CA THR A 132 -0.32 -10.64 8.15
C THR A 132 -1.45 -11.66 8.17
N LYS A 133 -1.45 -12.54 9.18
CA LYS A 133 -2.49 -13.57 9.36
C LYS A 133 -3.86 -12.93 9.66
N GLU A 134 -3.92 -12.05 10.65
CA GLU A 134 -5.16 -11.35 11.03
C GLU A 134 -5.73 -10.53 9.89
N MET A 135 -4.87 -9.84 9.15
CA MET A 135 -5.27 -9.07 7.97
C MET A 135 -5.85 -9.97 6.88
N THR A 136 -5.20 -11.11 6.61
CA THR A 136 -5.69 -12.09 5.64
C THR A 136 -7.05 -12.66 6.04
N ASP A 137 -7.22 -13.06 7.29
CA ASP A 137 -8.49 -13.60 7.80
C ASP A 137 -9.60 -12.54 7.82
N PHE A 138 -9.25 -11.28 8.07
CA PHE A 138 -10.19 -10.16 8.07
C PHE A 138 -10.74 -9.88 6.67
N TYR A 139 -9.87 -9.61 5.69
CA TYR A 139 -10.28 -9.22 4.33
C TYR A 139 -10.77 -10.36 3.45
N ARG A 140 -10.54 -11.63 3.85
CA ARG A 140 -11.16 -12.79 3.18
C ARG A 140 -12.69 -12.79 3.31
N ARG A 141 -13.24 -12.20 4.38
CA ARG A 141 -14.68 -12.11 4.59
C ARG A 141 -15.30 -11.04 3.69
N ALA A 142 -16.33 -11.43 2.92
CA ALA A 142 -16.97 -10.54 1.94
C ALA A 142 -17.51 -9.24 2.56
N GLU A 143 -17.99 -9.29 3.81
CA GLU A 143 -18.46 -8.12 4.57
C GLU A 143 -17.39 -7.05 4.82
N ASN A 144 -16.11 -7.42 4.77
CA ASN A 144 -14.98 -6.52 5.02
C ASN A 144 -14.29 -6.03 3.73
N LYS A 145 -14.82 -6.42 2.56
CA LYS A 145 -14.31 -5.95 1.27
C LYS A 145 -14.92 -4.59 0.95
N GLU A 146 -14.26 -3.56 1.43
CA GLU A 146 -14.45 -2.20 0.94
C GLU A 146 -13.42 -1.95 -0.16
N ASN A 147 -13.89 -1.94 -1.40
CA ASN A 147 -13.09 -1.51 -2.53
C ASN A 147 -13.28 -0.01 -2.69
N PHE A 148 -12.22 0.73 -3.00
CA PHE A 148 -12.35 2.13 -3.38
C PHE A 148 -13.32 2.22 -4.56
N LEU A 149 -14.25 3.18 -4.55
CA LEU A 149 -15.10 3.47 -5.72
C LEU A 149 -14.29 4.19 -6.82
N ILE A 150 -13.13 4.74 -6.44
CA ILE A 150 -12.16 5.44 -7.29
C ILE A 150 -10.80 4.71 -7.21
N TYR A 151 -9.85 4.99 -8.09
CA TYR A 151 -8.49 4.48 -7.91
C TYR A 151 -7.80 5.14 -6.70
N PRO A 152 -7.09 4.38 -5.86
CA PRO A 152 -6.26 4.97 -4.82
C PRO A 152 -5.13 5.79 -5.46
N ALA A 153 -4.79 6.94 -4.85
CA ALA A 153 -3.71 7.79 -5.34
C ALA A 153 -2.34 7.12 -5.17
N ILE A 154 -1.37 7.46 -6.01
CA ILE A 154 0.04 7.09 -5.81
C ILE A 154 0.49 7.56 -4.42
N GLY A 155 1.19 6.69 -3.70
CA GLY A 155 1.60 6.88 -2.32
C GLY A 155 0.62 6.34 -1.28
N SER A 156 -0.63 6.02 -1.65
CA SER A 156 -1.63 5.50 -0.72
C SER A 156 -1.24 4.13 -0.17
N LEU A 157 -1.47 3.93 1.13
CA LEU A 157 -1.39 2.65 1.82
C LEU A 157 -2.67 1.85 1.58
N VAL A 158 -2.49 0.60 1.18
CA VAL A 158 -3.56 -0.32 0.80
C VAL A 158 -3.37 -1.69 1.43
N ALA A 159 -4.44 -2.47 1.52
CA ALA A 159 -4.35 -3.91 1.71
C ALA A 159 -4.50 -4.54 0.32
N ALA A 160 -3.45 -5.23 -0.15
CA ALA A 160 -3.44 -5.88 -1.46
C ALA A 160 -3.36 -7.40 -1.27
N ARG A 161 -3.92 -8.17 -2.21
CA ARG A 161 -3.88 -9.64 -2.17
C ARG A 161 -3.01 -10.21 -3.28
N SER A 162 -2.08 -11.08 -2.90
CA SER A 162 -1.35 -11.98 -3.82
C SER A 162 -1.43 -13.40 -3.27
N ASP A 163 -1.63 -14.40 -4.12
CA ASP A 163 -1.65 -15.83 -3.74
C ASP A 163 -2.50 -16.16 -2.50
N SER A 164 -3.66 -15.52 -2.37
CA SER A 164 -4.61 -15.70 -1.23
C SER A 164 -4.15 -15.17 0.13
N VAL A 165 -3.03 -14.44 0.16
CA VAL A 165 -2.50 -13.75 1.33
C VAL A 165 -2.65 -12.24 1.12
N PHE A 166 -3.22 -11.55 2.11
CA PHE A 166 -3.21 -10.08 2.10
C PHE A 166 -1.90 -9.57 2.67
N PHE A 167 -1.38 -8.51 2.07
CA PHE A 167 -0.19 -7.79 2.52
C PHE A 167 -0.45 -6.28 2.54
N ARG A 168 0.39 -5.56 3.29
CA ARG A 168 0.33 -4.10 3.34
C ARG A 168 1.09 -3.55 2.14
N GLY A 169 0.41 -2.76 1.33
CA GLY A 169 0.93 -2.22 0.08
C GLY A 169 1.02 -0.71 0.11
N ARG A 170 1.89 -0.16 -0.74
CA ARG A 170 1.89 1.24 -1.17
C ARG A 170 1.71 1.28 -2.67
N VAL A 171 0.76 2.08 -3.15
CA VAL A 171 0.60 2.32 -4.59
C VAL A 171 1.79 3.13 -5.08
N ILE A 172 2.55 2.61 -6.04
CA ILE A 172 3.72 3.30 -6.61
C ILE A 172 3.51 3.72 -8.06
N ASP A 173 2.65 3.01 -8.80
CA ASP A 173 2.23 3.37 -10.16
C ASP A 173 0.90 2.68 -10.52
N MET A 174 0.33 2.98 -11.69
CA MET A 174 -0.96 2.44 -12.14
C MET A 174 -0.97 2.17 -13.65
N SER A 175 -1.51 1.02 -14.07
CA SER A 175 -1.82 0.70 -15.47
C SER A 175 -3.34 0.83 -15.68
N TYR A 176 -3.78 1.96 -16.22
CA TYR A 176 -5.21 2.23 -16.44
C TYR A 176 -5.83 1.30 -17.50
N ASP A 177 -5.05 0.84 -18.47
CA ASP A 177 -5.54 0.01 -19.57
C ASP A 177 -5.78 -1.44 -19.13
N GLU A 178 -5.01 -1.95 -18.18
CA GLU A 178 -5.05 -3.34 -17.72
C GLU A 178 -5.88 -3.54 -16.44
N ASP A 179 -6.38 -2.45 -15.85
CA ASP A 179 -7.07 -2.45 -14.54
C ASP A 179 -6.19 -3.03 -13.41
N GLU A 180 -4.89 -2.73 -13.47
CA GLU A 180 -3.88 -3.19 -12.52
C GLU A 180 -3.17 -2.01 -11.85
N LEU A 181 -2.85 -2.21 -10.58
CA LEU A 181 -2.09 -1.27 -9.75
C LEU A 181 -0.68 -1.82 -9.52
N HIS A 182 0.33 -0.97 -9.66
CA HIS A 182 1.69 -1.31 -9.27
C HIS A 182 1.85 -1.03 -7.77
N ILE A 183 1.97 -2.09 -6.98
CA ILE A 183 1.98 -2.04 -5.52
C ILE A 183 3.33 -2.54 -4.99
N MET A 184 3.96 -1.73 -4.14
CA MET A 184 5.10 -2.17 -3.33
C MET A 184 4.59 -2.74 -2.00
N ASN A 185 4.99 -3.96 -1.65
CA ASN A 185 4.77 -4.54 -0.33
C ASN A 185 5.69 -3.85 0.69
N ILE A 186 5.13 -3.08 1.62
CA ILE A 186 5.92 -2.27 2.57
C ILE A 186 6.64 -3.12 3.64
N ASP A 187 6.35 -4.43 3.72
CA ASP A 187 6.97 -5.37 4.66
C ASP A 187 8.04 -6.27 4.04
N THR A 188 8.24 -6.17 2.73
CA THR A 188 9.31 -6.86 1.99
C THR A 188 10.01 -6.00 0.93
N GLY A 189 9.47 -4.85 0.55
CA GLY A 189 9.98 -4.02 -0.54
C GLY A 189 9.77 -4.61 -1.94
N VAL A 190 9.12 -5.78 -2.05
CA VAL A 190 8.83 -6.43 -3.33
C VAL A 190 7.71 -5.66 -4.04
N GLU A 191 7.89 -5.40 -5.32
CA GLU A 191 6.90 -4.73 -6.18
C GLU A 191 6.12 -5.76 -7.00
N LEU A 192 4.81 -5.55 -7.13
CA LEU A 192 3.89 -6.46 -7.80
C LEU A 192 2.84 -5.67 -8.58
N MET A 193 2.49 -6.15 -9.77
CA MET A 193 1.25 -5.75 -10.45
C MET A 193 0.09 -6.53 -9.82
N VAL A 194 -0.94 -5.80 -9.37
CA VAL A 194 -2.08 -6.37 -8.66
C VAL A 194 -3.37 -5.89 -9.31
N ASP A 195 -4.24 -6.84 -9.68
CA ASP A 195 -5.59 -6.55 -10.14
C ASP A 195 -6.31 -5.60 -9.18
N ARG A 196 -6.91 -4.54 -9.71
CA ARG A 196 -7.54 -3.48 -8.92
C ARG A 196 -8.58 -4.01 -7.93
N ARG A 197 -9.27 -5.11 -8.23
CA ARG A 197 -10.30 -5.73 -7.37
C ARG A 197 -9.72 -6.42 -6.15
N GLU A 198 -8.41 -6.68 -6.18
CA GLU A 198 -7.63 -7.28 -5.10
C GLU A 198 -6.93 -6.23 -4.22
N VAL A 199 -7.20 -4.95 -4.46
CA VAL A 199 -6.69 -3.82 -3.68
C VAL A 199 -7.82 -3.15 -2.91
N LEU A 200 -7.66 -3.11 -1.58
CA LEU A 200 -8.63 -2.62 -0.60
C LEU A 200 -8.03 -1.50 0.25
N SER A 201 -8.88 -0.71 0.89
CA SER A 201 -8.44 0.29 1.86
C SER A 201 -7.80 -0.38 3.08
N LEU A 202 -6.58 0.05 3.46
CA LEU A 202 -5.89 -0.46 4.64
C LEU A 202 -6.57 0.06 5.90
N LYS A 203 -7.17 -0.82 6.72
CA LYS A 203 -7.82 -0.38 7.97
C LYS A 203 -6.75 0.10 8.97
N PRO A 204 -6.99 1.19 9.73
CA PRO A 204 -6.01 1.77 10.67
C PRO A 204 -5.40 0.76 11.67
N LYS A 205 -6.19 -0.22 12.13
CA LYS A 205 -5.70 -1.28 13.03
C LYS A 205 -4.56 -2.14 12.44
N PHE A 206 -4.40 -2.16 11.12
CA PHE A 206 -3.33 -2.86 10.42
C PHE A 206 -2.14 -1.95 10.05
N ALA A 207 -2.23 -0.66 10.36
CA ALA A 207 -1.16 0.33 10.19
C ALA A 207 -0.40 0.61 11.50
N THR A 208 -0.57 -0.23 12.53
CA THR A 208 0.00 -0.04 13.87
C THR A 208 1.49 -0.40 13.97
N LEU A 209 1.98 -1.34 13.14
CA LEU A 209 3.41 -1.64 13.03
C LEU A 209 4.05 -0.78 11.94
N PRO A 210 5.30 -0.33 12.11
CA PRO A 210 6.04 0.33 11.03
C PRO A 210 6.29 -0.63 9.85
N PRO A 211 6.63 -0.12 8.65
CA PRO A 211 7.05 -0.95 7.52
C PRO A 211 8.25 -1.83 7.92
N ALA A 212 8.17 -3.15 7.66
CA ALA A 212 9.28 -4.05 7.96
C ALA A 212 10.43 -3.95 6.93
N ALA A 213 10.14 -3.48 5.72
CA ALA A 213 11.15 -3.27 4.70
C ALA A 213 11.83 -1.92 4.89
N VAL A 214 13.15 -1.94 5.04
CA VAL A 214 13.97 -0.73 5.12
C VAL A 214 14.62 -0.50 3.77
N HIS A 215 14.37 0.66 3.18
CA HIS A 215 14.94 1.07 1.90
C HIS A 215 16.39 1.51 2.08
N CYS A 216 17.30 0.92 1.30
CA CYS A 216 18.73 1.04 1.49
C CYS A 216 19.49 1.25 0.17
N ALA A 217 20.72 1.72 0.31
CA ALA A 217 21.73 1.84 -0.73
C ALA A 217 23.09 1.34 -0.22
N VAL A 218 23.82 0.60 -1.03
CA VAL A 218 25.23 0.27 -0.78
C VAL A 218 26.15 1.29 -1.44
N ASN A 219 27.37 1.41 -0.93
CA ASN A 219 28.37 2.29 -1.53
C ASN A 219 28.93 1.68 -2.82
N VAL A 220 28.70 2.34 -3.94
CA VAL A 220 29.35 2.04 -5.22
C VAL A 220 30.56 2.97 -5.39
N PRO A 221 31.78 2.44 -5.59
CA PRO A 221 32.96 3.25 -5.85
C PRO A 221 32.80 4.14 -7.09
N ARG A 222 33.43 5.32 -7.06
CA ARG A 222 33.45 6.22 -8.22
C ARG A 222 34.14 5.54 -9.40
N GLY A 223 33.56 5.69 -10.59
CA GLY A 223 34.12 5.17 -11.84
C GLY A 223 33.58 3.79 -12.23
N ILE A 224 32.82 3.11 -11.37
CA ILE A 224 32.11 1.89 -11.72
C ILE A 224 30.92 2.24 -12.61
N SER A 225 30.86 1.62 -13.79
CA SER A 225 29.72 1.71 -14.70
C SER A 225 28.73 0.60 -14.37
N ILE A 226 27.54 0.98 -13.93
CA ILE A 226 26.46 0.03 -13.61
C ILE A 226 25.76 -0.37 -14.91
N THR A 227 26.23 -1.46 -15.51
CA THR A 227 25.61 -2.10 -16.68
C THR A 227 24.61 -3.17 -16.22
N ASP A 228 23.76 -3.65 -17.13
CA ASP A 228 22.80 -4.73 -16.82
C ASP A 228 23.48 -5.99 -16.27
N GLN A 229 24.67 -6.34 -16.80
CA GLN A 229 25.42 -7.50 -16.31
C GLN A 229 25.93 -7.31 -14.87
N VAL A 230 26.42 -6.11 -14.55
CA VAL A 230 26.86 -5.75 -13.20
C VAL A 230 25.68 -5.78 -12.23
N MET A 231 24.52 -5.32 -12.68
CA MET A 231 23.26 -5.35 -11.91
C MET A 231 22.82 -6.78 -11.60
N ASP A 232 22.82 -7.66 -12.61
CA ASP A 232 22.46 -9.07 -12.44
C ASP A 232 23.43 -9.78 -11.49
N ASN A 233 24.73 -9.60 -11.69
CA ASN A 233 25.76 -10.20 -10.83
C ASN A 233 25.67 -9.67 -9.39
N PHE A 234 25.41 -8.38 -9.21
CA PHE A 234 25.16 -7.80 -7.89
C PHE A 234 23.89 -8.39 -7.24
N ARG A 235 22.80 -8.49 -7.99
CA ARG A 235 21.53 -9.06 -7.53
C ARG A 235 21.72 -10.51 -7.07
N ASP A 236 22.39 -11.35 -7.85
CA ASP A 236 22.75 -12.73 -7.49
C ASP A 236 23.65 -12.80 -6.24
N LEU A 237 24.50 -11.78 -6.06
CA LEU A 237 25.39 -11.70 -4.92
C LEU A 237 24.66 -11.37 -3.61
N ILE A 238 23.57 -10.60 -3.62
CA ILE A 238 22.95 -10.10 -2.38
C ILE A 238 21.52 -10.58 -2.13
N LEU A 239 20.72 -10.80 -3.17
CA LEU A 239 19.28 -11.05 -3.05
C LEU A 239 19.00 -12.35 -2.29
N HIS A 240 18.03 -12.32 -1.38
CA HIS A 240 17.65 -13.44 -0.51
C HIS A 240 18.76 -13.97 0.40
N LYS A 241 19.87 -13.23 0.53
CA LYS A 241 20.95 -13.55 1.47
C LYS A 241 20.81 -12.78 2.76
N ARG A 242 21.39 -13.34 3.83
CA ARG A 242 21.33 -12.80 5.19
C ARG A 242 22.66 -12.16 5.55
N PHE A 243 22.59 -10.95 6.07
CA PHE A 243 23.72 -10.15 6.51
C PHE A 243 23.48 -9.59 7.90
N ARG A 244 24.56 -9.24 8.59
CA ARG A 244 24.49 -8.19 9.60
C ARG A 244 24.62 -6.86 8.87
N VAL A 245 23.64 -5.99 9.02
CA VAL A 245 23.53 -4.71 8.32
C VAL A 245 23.78 -3.61 9.33
N GLN A 246 24.67 -2.67 8.99
CA GLN A 246 24.89 -1.44 9.75
C GLN A 246 24.33 -0.26 8.95
N PHE A 247 23.45 0.52 9.59
CA PHE A 247 22.86 1.73 9.01
C PHE A 247 23.73 2.94 9.33
N VAL A 248 24.36 3.52 8.32
CA VAL A 248 25.46 4.50 8.50
C VAL A 248 24.98 5.94 8.36
N ASP A 249 24.05 6.19 7.45
CA ASP A 249 23.56 7.52 7.09
C ASP A 249 22.26 7.40 6.29
N LYS A 250 21.60 8.51 5.99
CA LYS A 250 20.51 8.59 5.01
C LYS A 250 20.93 9.45 3.81
N ASP A 251 20.46 9.12 2.61
CA ASP A 251 20.63 9.98 1.44
C ASP A 251 19.48 11.00 1.27
N MET A 252 19.50 11.77 0.19
CA MET A 252 18.49 12.80 -0.09
C MET A 252 17.10 12.23 -0.42
N GLU A 253 17.01 10.93 -0.71
CA GLU A 253 15.76 10.21 -0.98
C GLU A 253 15.30 9.41 0.26
N ASP A 254 15.85 9.71 1.44
CA ASP A 254 15.58 9.03 2.71
C ASP A 254 16.01 7.54 2.74
N ARG A 255 16.85 7.10 1.79
CA ARG A 255 17.37 5.73 1.77
C ARG A 255 18.53 5.59 2.74
N TYR A 256 18.55 4.51 3.49
CA TYR A 256 19.65 4.21 4.38
C TYR A 256 20.90 3.76 3.62
N LYS A 257 22.02 4.47 3.81
CA LYS A 257 23.33 3.97 3.39
C LYS A 257 23.76 2.88 4.34
N ILE A 258 24.10 1.71 3.81
CA ILE A 258 24.40 0.54 4.63
C ILE A 258 25.79 -0.06 4.36
N ASN A 259 26.37 -0.63 5.42
CA ASN A 259 27.47 -1.59 5.33
C ASN A 259 26.93 -3.00 5.57
N LEU A 260 27.39 -3.95 4.77
CA LEU A 260 27.03 -5.36 4.90
C LEU A 260 28.18 -6.13 5.56
N PHE A 261 27.83 -7.05 6.44
CA PHE A 261 28.75 -7.98 7.10
C PHE A 261 28.21 -9.40 6.97
N ASN A 262 29.13 -10.35 6.78
CA ASN A 262 28.85 -11.78 6.79
C ASN A 262 28.34 -12.25 8.16
N ARG A 263 27.84 -13.48 8.23
CA ARG A 263 27.27 -14.05 9.46
C ARG A 263 28.31 -14.29 10.55
N ASP A 264 29.58 -14.43 10.18
CA ASP A 264 30.75 -14.51 11.07
C ASP A 264 31.20 -13.13 11.58
N GLY A 265 30.66 -12.04 11.04
CA GLY A 265 30.95 -10.67 11.44
C GLY A 265 31.99 -9.97 10.58
N GLU A 266 32.59 -10.65 9.61
CA GLU A 266 33.56 -10.04 8.70
C GLU A 266 32.85 -9.10 7.70
N PRO A 267 33.47 -7.97 7.30
CA PRO A 267 32.92 -7.10 6.27
C PRO A 267 32.63 -7.88 4.98
N PHE A 268 31.43 -7.70 4.44
CA PHE A 268 31.08 -8.22 3.13
C PHE A 268 31.50 -7.22 2.07
N VAL A 269 32.66 -7.45 1.47
CA VAL A 269 33.22 -6.58 0.44
C VAL A 269 32.75 -7.04 -0.93
N ILE A 270 32.12 -6.14 -1.68
CA ILE A 270 31.72 -6.35 -3.07
C ILE A 270 32.89 -5.94 -3.96
N ASP A 271 33.42 -6.89 -4.74
CA ASP A 271 34.43 -6.61 -5.74
C ASP A 271 33.76 -6.16 -7.04
N TRP A 272 33.56 -4.84 -7.16
CA TRP A 272 32.83 -4.22 -8.28
C TRP A 272 33.50 -4.39 -9.64
N ASP A 273 34.81 -4.65 -9.68
CA ASP A 273 35.54 -4.88 -10.93
C ASP A 273 35.38 -6.33 -11.44
N LEU A 274 34.84 -7.23 -10.61
CA LEU A 274 34.56 -8.63 -10.94
C LEU A 274 33.06 -8.93 -11.13
N LEU A 275 32.19 -7.92 -10.93
CA LEU A 275 30.78 -7.96 -11.32
C LEU A 275 30.63 -7.63 -12.81
#